data_AF-A0A967KJK8-F1
#
_entry.id   AF-A0A967KJK8-F1
#
_cell.length_a   1.000
_cell.length_b   1.000
_cell.length_c   1.000
_cell.angle_alpha   90.00
_cell.angle_beta   90.00
_cell.angle_gamma   90.00
#
_symmetry.space_group_name_H-M   'P 1'
#
loop_
_entity.id
_entity.type
_entity.pdbx_description
1 polymer ?
#
loop_
_entity_poly.entity_id
_entity_poly.type
_entity_poly.pdbx_seq_one_letter_code
_entity_poly.pdbx_strand_id
1 'polypeptide(L)'
;MQSVGITLADKKAGPFRLEVSWIKAKKGTSTKETATKRVDESVGGKDIVDTAVAAGKFKTLVAAVKAAGLVDSLKSKGPLTVFAPTDEAFVRLPEGTVEELLQPENRDKLIAVLSYHVVSGKILLSAQSPETLQGQSLNIKTAGSFEVNGANVVASDIVTSNGVIHVIDNVLLPPVAKITPSQSAREVIELAIRRGVPLFNAGQPSACVAIYEVAADSLLKSHTKALSDDDVSVLQDALRKVRSGGEDSRQKAWTLRRALDAVYESLDED
;
A
#
# COMPACT_ATOMS: atom_id res chain seq x y z
N MET A 1 1.28 -12.89 40.99
CA MET A 1 1.44 -14.15 40.22
C MET A 1 1.90 -15.24 41.17
N GLN A 2 1.41 -16.47 41.05
CA GLN A 2 1.97 -17.63 41.76
C GLN A 2 2.94 -18.34 40.82
N SER A 3 4.22 -18.38 41.15
CA SER A 3 5.26 -19.09 40.41
C SER A 3 5.72 -20.32 41.19
N VAL A 4 5.99 -21.41 40.47
CA VAL A 4 6.60 -22.63 41.03
C VAL A 4 7.97 -22.79 40.37
N GLY A 5 9.02 -22.63 41.16
CA GLY A 5 10.39 -22.90 40.73
C GLY A 5 10.80 -24.33 41.08
N ILE A 6 11.44 -25.03 40.15
CA ILE A 6 12.03 -26.35 40.37
C ILE A 6 13.48 -26.29 39.89
N THR A 7 14.42 -26.62 40.76
CA THR A 7 15.84 -26.71 40.43
C THR A 7 16.24 -28.18 40.36
N LEU A 8 16.80 -28.58 39.22
CA LEU A 8 17.35 -29.91 38.99
C LEU A 8 18.84 -29.75 38.69
N ALA A 9 19.69 -30.56 39.33
CA ALA A 9 21.14 -30.50 39.16
C ALA A 9 21.73 -31.92 39.18
N ASP A 10 22.64 -32.20 38.24
CA ASP A 10 23.49 -33.39 38.24
C ASP A 10 24.90 -33.01 38.75
N LYS A 11 25.57 -33.94 39.42
CA LYS A 11 26.96 -33.80 39.89
C LYS A 11 28.00 -34.02 38.78
N LYS A 12 27.60 -34.50 37.60
CA LYS A 12 28.49 -34.64 36.43
C LYS A 12 28.13 -33.62 35.36
N ALA A 13 29.11 -32.84 34.92
CA ALA A 13 28.95 -31.93 33.79
C ALA A 13 28.86 -32.72 32.48
N GLY A 14 27.76 -32.55 31.74
CA GLY A 14 27.53 -33.19 30.45
C GLY A 14 26.19 -32.77 29.85
N PRO A 15 25.95 -33.01 28.54
CA PRO A 15 24.67 -32.74 27.92
C PRO A 15 23.61 -33.71 28.46
N PHE A 16 22.66 -33.21 29.23
CA PHE A 16 21.50 -33.97 29.69
C PHE A 16 20.28 -33.64 28.83
N ARG A 17 19.37 -34.61 28.68
CA ARG A 17 18.09 -34.43 28.00
C ARG A 17 16.96 -34.72 28.99
N LEU A 18 16.15 -33.70 29.28
CA LEU A 18 15.00 -33.86 30.16
C LEU A 18 13.78 -34.24 29.32
N GLU A 19 13.37 -35.50 29.36
CA GLU A 19 12.13 -35.95 28.72
C GLU A 19 10.98 -35.94 29.72
N VAL A 20 10.10 -34.94 29.60
CA VAL A 20 8.95 -34.77 30.49
C VAL A 20 7.71 -35.34 29.80
N SER A 21 7.25 -36.51 30.25
CA SER A 21 6.12 -37.21 29.62
C SER A 21 4.77 -36.50 29.81
N TRP A 22 4.58 -35.79 30.94
CA TRP A 22 3.42 -34.94 31.20
C TRP A 22 3.68 -33.94 32.35
N ILE A 23 2.99 -32.81 32.33
CA ILE A 23 2.84 -31.87 33.45
C ILE A 23 1.35 -31.56 33.57
N LYS A 24 0.76 -31.56 34.78
CA LYS A 24 -0.67 -31.32 34.97
C LYS A 24 -0.96 -30.48 36.22
N ALA A 25 -1.41 -29.24 36.00
CA ALA A 25 -2.14 -28.50 37.02
C ALA A 25 -3.57 -29.05 37.14
N LYS A 26 -4.04 -29.37 38.35
CA LYS A 26 -5.42 -29.83 38.58
C LYS A 26 -6.33 -28.69 39.04
N LYS A 27 -7.18 -28.18 38.15
CA LYS A 27 -8.48 -27.59 38.51
C LYS A 27 -9.41 -27.55 37.28
N GLY A 28 -10.62 -28.12 37.39
CA GLY A 28 -11.73 -27.87 36.45
C GLY A 28 -11.71 -28.60 35.10
N THR A 29 -12.77 -29.38 34.86
CA THR A 29 -13.13 -30.19 33.68
C THR A 29 -13.50 -29.45 32.38
N SER A 30 -13.15 -30.05 31.23
CA SER A 30 -13.90 -30.20 29.95
C SER A 30 -12.96 -30.01 28.72
N THR A 31 -12.54 -31.07 27.98
CA THR A 31 -13.19 -31.61 26.75
C THR A 31 -13.71 -30.52 25.79
N LYS A 32 -13.38 -30.43 24.49
CA LYS A 32 -12.85 -31.37 23.46
C LYS A 32 -12.36 -30.50 22.25
N GLU A 33 -11.60 -30.89 21.21
CA GLU A 33 -11.02 -32.18 20.75
C GLU A 33 -9.78 -31.96 19.80
N THR A 34 -9.43 -32.99 19.01
CA THR A 34 -8.29 -33.29 18.11
C THR A 34 -8.30 -32.65 16.70
N ALA A 35 -7.14 -32.18 16.18
CA ALA A 35 -6.56 -32.60 14.87
C ALA A 35 -5.31 -31.80 14.41
N THR A 36 -4.15 -32.44 14.58
CA THR A 36 -2.82 -32.23 13.99
C THR A 36 -2.69 -31.41 12.68
N LYS A 37 -1.87 -30.34 12.71
CA LYS A 37 -0.93 -30.03 11.61
C LYS A 37 0.37 -29.43 12.19
N ARG A 38 1.52 -29.95 11.75
CA ARG A 38 2.85 -29.56 12.24
C ARG A 38 3.14 -28.09 11.90
N VAL A 39 3.61 -27.33 12.89
CA VAL A 39 4.37 -26.09 12.67
C VAL A 39 5.65 -26.14 13.50
N ASP A 40 6.72 -25.67 12.87
CA ASP A 40 8.05 -25.49 13.44
C ASP A 40 8.03 -24.24 14.34
N GLU A 41 8.16 -24.40 15.65
CA GLU A 41 8.23 -23.26 16.59
C GLU A 41 9.69 -22.86 16.82
N SER A 42 10.23 -22.03 15.92
CA SER A 42 11.36 -21.17 16.28
C SER A 42 10.87 -20.11 17.29
N VAL A 43 11.35 -20.17 18.54
CA VAL A 43 11.01 -19.21 19.59
C VAL A 43 11.49 -17.80 19.20
N GLY A 44 10.56 -16.91 18.85
CA GLY A 44 10.92 -15.57 18.37
C GLY A 44 9.80 -14.55 18.19
N GLY A 45 8.60 -14.80 18.71
CA GLY A 45 7.44 -13.90 18.59
C GLY A 45 6.67 -14.04 17.27
N LYS A 46 5.34 -13.96 17.33
CA LYS A 46 4.47 -14.01 16.15
C LYS A 46 4.74 -12.80 15.27
N ASP A 47 4.83 -13.00 13.96
CA ASP A 47 4.94 -11.91 12.99
C ASP A 47 3.60 -11.16 12.86
N ILE A 48 3.60 -10.02 12.17
CA ILE A 48 2.38 -9.20 11.97
C ILE A 48 1.23 -10.02 11.35
N VAL A 49 1.55 -10.90 10.39
CA VAL A 49 0.57 -11.70 9.64
C VAL A 49 0.01 -12.83 10.52
N ASP A 50 0.87 -13.55 11.24
CA ASP A 50 0.47 -14.61 12.17
C ASP A 50 -0.31 -14.04 13.37
N THR A 51 0.02 -12.83 13.82
CA THR A 51 -0.73 -12.12 14.86
C THR A 51 -2.12 -11.72 14.37
N ALA A 52 -2.23 -11.19 13.14
CA ALA A 52 -3.51 -10.87 12.52
C ALA A 52 -4.38 -12.13 12.26
N VAL A 53 -3.78 -13.22 11.80
CA VAL A 53 -4.46 -14.51 11.60
C VAL A 53 -4.92 -15.10 12.94
N ALA A 54 -4.08 -15.07 13.98
CA ALA A 54 -4.42 -15.57 15.30
C ALA A 54 -5.51 -14.76 16.01
N ALA A 55 -5.62 -13.46 15.73
CA ALA A 55 -6.67 -12.60 16.27
C ALA A 55 -8.04 -12.84 15.62
N GLY A 56 -8.10 -13.44 14.43
CA GLY A 56 -9.33 -13.91 13.78
C GLY A 56 -10.31 -12.82 13.28
N LYS A 57 -10.05 -11.54 13.56
CA LYS A 57 -10.85 -10.35 13.23
C LYS A 57 -10.30 -9.52 12.05
N PHE A 58 -9.36 -10.08 11.29
CA PHE A 58 -8.64 -9.41 10.19
C PHE A 58 -8.69 -10.24 8.89
N LYS A 59 -9.74 -11.03 8.69
CA LYS A 59 -9.81 -11.99 7.57
C LYS A 59 -9.84 -11.28 6.22
N THR A 60 -10.57 -10.17 6.15
CA THR A 60 -10.70 -9.32 4.95
C THR A 60 -9.36 -8.70 4.60
N LEU A 61 -8.64 -8.17 5.59
CA LEU A 61 -7.29 -7.59 5.42
C LEU A 61 -6.28 -8.63 4.93
N VAL A 62 -6.26 -9.84 5.51
CA VAL A 62 -5.35 -10.91 5.08
C VAL A 62 -5.66 -11.37 3.64
N ALA A 63 -6.93 -11.36 3.22
CA ALA A 63 -7.31 -11.62 1.83
C ALA A 63 -6.83 -10.50 0.88
N ALA A 64 -7.05 -9.23 1.25
CA ALA A 64 -6.59 -8.06 0.50
C ALA A 64 -5.06 -8.03 0.33
N VAL A 65 -4.30 -8.28 1.40
CA VAL A 65 -2.82 -8.34 1.36
C VAL A 65 -2.31 -9.46 0.43
N LYS A 66 -2.97 -10.63 0.44
CA LYS A 66 -2.66 -11.73 -0.48
C LYS A 66 -2.99 -11.37 -1.93
N ALA A 67 -4.13 -10.73 -2.17
CA ALA A 67 -4.51 -10.26 -3.51
C ALA A 67 -3.50 -9.23 -4.04
N ALA A 68 -3.11 -8.25 -3.23
CA ALA A 68 -2.14 -7.21 -3.56
C ALA A 68 -0.69 -7.72 -3.71
N GLY A 69 -0.35 -8.87 -3.13
CA GLY A 69 1.01 -9.42 -3.16
C GLY A 69 1.97 -8.75 -2.16
N LEU A 70 1.45 -8.05 -1.14
CA LEU A 70 2.24 -7.33 -0.13
C LEU A 70 2.63 -8.21 1.09
N VAL A 71 2.38 -9.53 1.01
CA VAL A 71 2.71 -10.49 2.08
C VAL A 71 4.21 -10.47 2.40
N ASP A 72 5.07 -10.44 1.38
CA ASP A 72 6.52 -10.46 1.53
C ASP A 72 7.04 -9.14 2.13
N SER A 73 6.46 -8.01 1.74
CA SER A 73 6.77 -6.68 2.33
C SER A 73 6.41 -6.65 3.83
N LEU A 74 5.25 -7.18 4.20
CA LEU A 74 4.78 -7.26 5.59
C LEU A 74 5.51 -8.33 6.44
N LYS A 75 6.20 -9.28 5.80
CA LYS A 75 7.10 -10.26 6.45
C LYS A 75 8.57 -9.83 6.43
N SER A 76 8.88 -8.65 5.90
CA SER A 76 10.26 -8.13 5.91
C SER A 76 10.77 -7.88 7.33
N LYS A 77 12.09 -7.97 7.53
CA LYS A 77 12.75 -7.88 8.86
C LYS A 77 12.94 -6.44 9.37
N GLY A 78 12.28 -5.45 8.77
CA GLY A 78 12.29 -4.07 9.27
C GLY A 78 11.27 -3.88 10.40
N PRO A 79 11.47 -2.92 11.32
CA PRO A 79 10.42 -2.52 12.24
C PRO A 79 9.29 -1.83 11.47
N LEU A 80 8.14 -2.47 11.36
CA LEU A 80 6.95 -1.95 10.68
C LEU A 80 5.86 -1.56 11.69
N THR A 81 5.19 -0.44 11.48
CA THR A 81 3.97 -0.10 12.23
C THR A 81 2.77 -0.28 11.30
N VAL A 82 1.82 -1.15 11.66
CA VAL A 82 0.69 -1.52 10.82
C VAL A 82 -0.62 -1.16 11.49
N PHE A 83 -1.39 -0.31 10.81
CA PHE A 83 -2.75 0.03 11.18
C PHE A 83 -3.68 -1.03 10.59
N ALA A 84 -4.26 -1.88 11.44
CA ALA A 84 -5.09 -3.01 11.03
C ALA A 84 -6.59 -2.70 11.28
N PRO A 85 -7.36 -2.31 10.25
CA PRO A 85 -8.82 -2.24 10.36
C PRO A 85 -9.41 -3.62 10.64
N THR A 86 -10.31 -3.67 11.62
CA THR A 86 -11.09 -4.88 11.92
C THR A 86 -12.05 -5.23 10.78
N ASP A 87 -12.51 -6.47 10.70
CA ASP A 87 -13.58 -6.85 9.76
C ASP A 87 -14.86 -5.97 9.94
N GLU A 88 -15.13 -5.45 11.16
CA GLU A 88 -16.21 -4.48 11.43
C GLU A 88 -15.96 -3.10 10.80
N ALA A 89 -14.70 -2.67 10.68
CA ALA A 89 -14.33 -1.42 10.00
C ALA A 89 -14.60 -1.49 8.49
N PHE A 90 -14.42 -2.64 7.86
CA PHE A 90 -14.79 -2.86 6.45
C PHE A 90 -16.31 -2.82 6.24
N VAL A 91 -17.10 -3.31 7.21
CA VAL A 91 -18.58 -3.26 7.16
C VAL A 91 -19.14 -1.85 7.37
N ARG A 92 -18.39 -0.95 8.02
CA ARG A 92 -18.77 0.47 8.16
C ARG A 92 -18.54 1.31 6.90
N LEU A 93 -17.77 0.83 5.94
CA LEU A 93 -17.64 1.50 4.65
C LEU A 93 -18.95 1.36 3.86
N PRO A 94 -19.35 2.36 3.06
CA PRO A 94 -20.54 2.26 2.22
C PRO A 94 -20.40 1.09 1.22
N GLU A 95 -21.47 0.30 1.10
CA GLU A 95 -21.55 -0.88 0.24
C GLU A 95 -21.12 -0.55 -1.19
N GLY A 96 -20.38 -1.48 -1.83
CA GLY A 96 -19.69 -1.26 -3.10
C GLY A 96 -18.25 -0.75 -2.98
N THR A 97 -17.87 0.01 -1.94
CA THR A 97 -16.48 0.55 -1.82
C THR A 97 -15.43 -0.55 -1.68
N VAL A 98 -15.72 -1.56 -0.84
CA VAL A 98 -14.81 -2.69 -0.59
C VAL A 98 -14.75 -3.61 -1.81
N GLU A 99 -15.86 -3.79 -2.52
CA GLU A 99 -15.91 -4.57 -3.75
C GLU A 99 -15.14 -3.90 -4.89
N GLU A 100 -15.29 -2.57 -5.07
CA GLU A 100 -14.49 -1.81 -6.03
C GLU A 100 -13.00 -1.95 -5.72
N LEU A 101 -12.58 -1.79 -4.45
CA LEU A 101 -11.19 -1.96 -4.04
C LEU A 101 -10.65 -3.40 -4.19
N LEU A 102 -11.53 -4.42 -4.15
CA LEU A 102 -11.16 -5.83 -4.36
C LEU A 102 -11.17 -6.27 -5.83
N GLN A 103 -11.69 -5.44 -6.75
CA GLN A 103 -11.65 -5.75 -8.19
C GLN A 103 -10.20 -5.80 -8.69
N PRO A 104 -9.87 -6.74 -9.62
CA PRO A 104 -8.52 -6.84 -10.18
C PRO A 104 -8.09 -5.59 -10.96
N GLU A 105 -9.05 -4.83 -11.49
CA GLU A 105 -8.87 -3.54 -12.17
C GLU A 105 -8.40 -2.43 -11.23
N ASN A 106 -8.68 -2.55 -9.92
CA ASN A 106 -8.31 -1.59 -8.88
C ASN A 106 -7.14 -2.08 -8.02
N ARG A 107 -6.36 -3.06 -8.49
CA ARG A 107 -5.20 -3.62 -7.78
C ARG A 107 -4.23 -2.53 -7.31
N ASP A 108 -3.96 -1.52 -8.13
CA ASP A 108 -3.06 -0.41 -7.79
C ASP A 108 -3.63 0.47 -6.67
N LYS A 109 -4.95 0.74 -6.68
CA LYS A 109 -5.65 1.38 -5.54
C LYS A 109 -5.51 0.53 -4.27
N LEU A 110 -5.68 -0.79 -4.36
CA LEU A 110 -5.54 -1.70 -3.22
C LEU A 110 -4.11 -1.70 -2.66
N ILE A 111 -3.09 -1.69 -3.52
CA ILE A 111 -1.68 -1.57 -3.12
C ILE A 111 -1.42 -0.23 -2.43
N ALA A 112 -1.98 0.88 -2.93
CA ALA A 112 -1.88 2.19 -2.30
C ALA A 112 -2.57 2.24 -0.93
N VAL A 113 -3.79 1.70 -0.81
CA VAL A 113 -4.54 1.59 0.46
C VAL A 113 -3.77 0.78 1.48
N LEU A 114 -3.22 -0.38 1.09
CA LEU A 114 -2.44 -1.21 2.00
C LEU A 114 -1.11 -0.55 2.38
N SER A 115 -0.43 0.10 1.43
CA SER A 115 0.80 0.87 1.71
C SER A 115 0.54 2.08 2.62
N TYR A 116 -0.67 2.64 2.63
CA TYR A 116 -1.05 3.72 3.55
C TYR A 116 -1.31 3.23 4.98
N HIS A 117 -1.78 2.00 5.15
CA HIS A 117 -1.90 1.36 6.46
C HIS A 117 -0.56 0.87 7.05
N VAL A 118 0.53 0.88 6.27
CA VAL A 118 1.85 0.41 6.69
C VAL A 118 2.82 1.59 6.75
N VAL A 119 3.47 1.73 7.90
CA VAL A 119 4.49 2.75 8.16
C VAL A 119 5.84 2.07 8.39
N SER A 120 6.88 2.56 7.71
CA SER A 120 8.25 2.15 7.95
C SER A 120 8.79 2.82 9.20
N GLY A 121 9.21 2.02 10.18
CA GLY A 121 9.68 2.49 11.48
C GLY A 121 8.82 1.94 12.63
N LYS A 122 9.44 1.84 13.82
CA LYS A 122 8.72 1.53 15.06
C LYS A 122 8.17 2.82 15.63
N ILE A 123 6.87 3.03 15.49
CA ILE A 123 6.23 4.28 15.91
C ILE A 123 5.26 3.97 17.02
N LEU A 124 5.54 4.57 18.17
CA LEU A 124 4.68 4.54 19.34
C LEU A 124 3.77 5.78 19.27
N LEU A 125 2.59 5.73 19.87
CA LEU A 125 1.60 6.82 19.82
C LEU A 125 2.00 8.12 20.56
N SER A 126 3.29 8.33 20.83
CA SER A 126 3.83 9.59 21.37
C SER A 126 3.99 10.65 20.28
N ALA A 127 2.87 11.25 19.85
CA ALA A 127 2.81 12.54 19.15
C ALA A 127 3.82 12.76 18.00
N GLN A 128 3.83 11.85 17.01
CA GLN A 128 4.55 12.03 15.75
C GLN A 128 3.58 11.95 14.56
N SER A 129 3.92 12.63 13.46
CA SER A 129 3.18 12.56 12.18
C SER A 129 4.03 11.78 11.17
N PRO A 130 3.90 10.44 11.11
CA PRO A 130 4.85 9.64 10.35
C PRO A 130 4.47 9.48 8.89
N GLU A 131 5.48 9.32 8.03
CA GLU A 131 5.30 8.99 6.62
C GLU A 131 4.99 7.50 6.43
N THR A 132 3.96 7.20 5.67
CA THR A 132 3.55 5.85 5.27
C THR A 132 4.44 5.30 4.16
N LEU A 133 4.38 3.99 3.90
CA LEU A 133 5.01 3.39 2.71
C LEU A 133 4.44 3.95 1.39
N GLN A 134 3.27 4.59 1.43
CA GLN A 134 2.68 5.31 0.29
C GLN A 134 3.22 6.75 0.13
N GLY A 135 4.11 7.21 1.03
CA GLY A 135 4.74 8.54 0.98
C GLY A 135 3.90 9.69 1.57
N GLN A 136 2.70 9.41 2.08
CA GLN A 136 1.86 10.42 2.75
C GLN A 136 1.99 10.36 4.26
N SER A 137 1.93 11.50 4.95
CA SER A 137 1.99 11.59 6.41
C SER A 137 0.65 11.25 7.08
N LEU A 138 0.67 10.43 8.14
CA LEU A 138 -0.48 10.20 9.01
C LEU A 138 -0.58 11.27 10.09
N ASN A 139 -1.77 11.86 10.24
CA ASN A 139 -2.06 12.76 11.36
C ASN A 139 -2.57 11.96 12.56
N ILE A 140 -1.73 11.81 13.59
CA ILE A 140 -2.06 11.08 14.82
C ILE A 140 -2.45 12.08 15.90
N LYS A 141 -3.71 12.05 16.33
CA LYS A 141 -4.21 12.80 17.48
C LYS A 141 -4.27 11.89 18.71
N THR A 142 -3.79 12.43 19.83
CA THR A 142 -3.81 11.76 21.14
C THR A 142 -4.45 12.61 22.24
N ALA A 143 -5.03 13.77 21.86
CA ALA A 143 -5.72 14.66 22.78
C ALA A 143 -7.13 14.14 23.10
N GLY A 144 -7.22 13.24 24.09
CA GLY A 144 -8.48 12.73 24.65
C GLY A 144 -8.97 11.42 24.04
N SER A 145 -8.86 11.27 22.72
CA SER A 145 -9.05 9.99 22.01
C SER A 145 -7.87 9.74 21.07
N PHE A 146 -7.53 8.47 20.87
CA PHE A 146 -6.47 8.06 19.95
C PHE A 146 -7.05 7.94 18.54
N GLU A 147 -6.86 8.96 17.72
CA GLU A 147 -7.34 8.98 16.34
C GLU A 147 -6.17 9.02 15.35
N VAL A 148 -6.26 8.25 14.28
CA VAL A 148 -5.31 8.25 13.15
C VAL A 148 -6.09 8.68 11.92
N ASN A 149 -5.82 9.88 11.43
CA ASN A 149 -6.50 10.52 10.29
C ASN A 149 -8.05 10.39 10.30
N GLY A 150 -8.67 10.44 11.48
CA GLY A 150 -10.13 10.33 11.67
C GLY A 150 -10.67 8.90 11.87
N ALA A 151 -9.81 7.88 11.90
CA ALA A 151 -10.16 6.54 12.38
C ALA A 151 -9.79 6.40 13.87
N ASN A 152 -10.65 5.79 14.69
CA ASN A 152 -10.41 5.64 16.12
C ASN A 152 -9.64 4.35 16.41
N VAL A 153 -8.63 4.42 17.29
CA VAL A 153 -7.77 3.29 17.64
C VAL A 153 -8.42 2.50 18.77
N VAL A 154 -8.92 1.31 18.46
CA VAL A 154 -9.59 0.39 19.41
C VAL A 154 -8.59 -0.30 20.34
N ALA A 155 -7.40 -0.62 19.82
CA ALA A 155 -6.32 -1.19 20.60
C ALA A 155 -4.97 -0.79 19.98
N SER A 156 -4.01 -0.40 20.80
CA SER A 156 -2.70 0.07 20.36
C SER A 156 -1.56 -0.79 20.90
N ASP A 157 -0.35 -0.55 20.40
CA ASP A 157 0.91 -1.01 21.00
C ASP A 157 1.04 -2.54 21.09
N ILE A 158 0.39 -3.26 20.15
CA ILE A 158 0.50 -4.72 20.04
C ILE A 158 1.88 -5.05 19.44
N VAL A 159 2.84 -5.36 20.30
CA VAL A 159 4.21 -5.70 19.90
C VAL A 159 4.24 -7.07 19.22
N THR A 160 4.83 -7.12 18.02
CA THR A 160 5.09 -8.32 17.22
C THR A 160 6.60 -8.48 16.97
N SER A 161 7.03 -9.61 16.42
CA SER A 161 8.46 -9.86 16.19
C SER A 161 9.11 -8.95 15.14
N ASN A 162 8.31 -8.42 14.21
CA ASN A 162 8.75 -7.49 13.17
C ASN A 162 8.07 -6.10 13.21
N GLY A 163 7.40 -5.73 14.31
CA GLY A 163 6.69 -4.46 14.33
C GLY A 163 5.72 -4.21 15.48
N VAL A 164 4.83 -3.23 15.26
CA VAL A 164 3.72 -2.87 16.14
C VAL A 164 2.43 -2.86 15.33
N ILE A 165 1.35 -3.44 15.88
CA ILE A 165 0.01 -3.36 15.30
C ILE A 165 -0.84 -2.37 16.11
N HIS A 166 -1.54 -1.48 15.41
CA HIS A 166 -2.62 -0.66 15.97
C HIS A 166 -3.94 -1.07 15.30
N VAL A 167 -4.92 -1.47 16.10
CA VAL A 167 -6.24 -1.87 15.64
C VAL A 167 -7.13 -0.65 15.54
N ILE A 168 -7.74 -0.43 14.37
CA ILE A 168 -8.60 0.72 14.09
C ILE A 168 -10.04 0.28 13.75
N ASP A 169 -10.99 1.17 14.03
CA ASP A 169 -12.44 0.93 13.85
C ASP A 169 -13.02 1.44 12.51
N ASN A 170 -12.17 2.04 11.68
CA ASN A 170 -12.48 2.54 10.34
C ASN A 170 -11.29 2.24 9.42
N VAL A 171 -11.52 2.05 8.12
CA VAL A 171 -10.45 1.80 7.15
C VAL A 171 -9.77 3.13 6.81
N LEU A 172 -8.44 3.19 6.92
CA LEU A 172 -7.67 4.31 6.39
C LEU A 172 -7.62 4.18 4.87
N LEU A 173 -8.66 4.66 4.21
CA LEU A 173 -8.48 5.10 2.84
C LEU A 173 -7.37 6.16 2.90
N PRO A 174 -6.25 6.03 2.15
CA PRO A 174 -5.49 7.22 1.81
C PRO A 174 -6.52 8.21 1.27
N PRO A 175 -6.42 9.51 1.57
CA PRO A 175 -7.17 10.46 0.77
C PRO A 175 -6.81 10.09 -0.67
N VAL A 176 -7.80 9.62 -1.45
CA VAL A 176 -7.62 9.30 -2.87
C VAL A 176 -6.82 10.47 -3.36
N ALA A 177 -5.53 10.26 -3.70
CA ALA A 177 -4.61 11.37 -3.93
C ALA A 177 -5.35 12.20 -4.95
N LYS A 178 -5.87 13.36 -4.53
CA LYS A 178 -7.09 13.93 -5.16
C LYS A 178 -6.62 14.26 -6.53
N ILE A 179 -6.82 13.36 -7.51
CA ILE A 179 -5.90 13.31 -8.63
C ILE A 179 -6.16 14.60 -9.32
N THR A 180 -5.26 15.56 -9.07
CA THR A 180 -5.56 16.93 -9.43
C THR A 180 -5.70 16.86 -10.93
N PRO A 181 -6.52 17.72 -11.54
CA PRO A 181 -6.56 17.76 -12.98
C PRO A 181 -5.12 17.76 -13.55
N SER A 182 -4.17 18.45 -12.88
CA SER A 182 -2.73 18.37 -13.10
C SER A 182 -2.09 16.98 -12.93
N GLN A 183 -2.26 16.28 -11.81
CA GLN A 183 -1.73 14.91 -11.64
C GLN A 183 -2.30 13.91 -12.66
N SER A 184 -3.57 14.04 -13.06
CA SER A 184 -4.17 13.18 -14.09
C SER A 184 -3.53 13.43 -15.45
N ALA A 185 -3.34 14.72 -15.80
CA ALA A 185 -2.63 15.11 -17.01
C ALA A 185 -1.19 14.56 -17.01
N ARG A 186 -0.52 14.63 -15.85
CA ARG A 186 0.83 14.10 -15.64
C ARG A 186 0.92 12.60 -15.86
N GLU A 187 0.04 11.79 -15.28
CA GLU A 187 -0.01 10.34 -15.52
C GLU A 187 -0.25 9.98 -16.99
N VAL A 188 -1.12 10.72 -17.68
CA VAL A 188 -1.36 10.55 -19.13
C VAL A 188 -0.08 10.83 -19.93
N ILE A 189 0.66 11.90 -19.58
CA ILE A 189 1.95 12.24 -20.21
C ILE A 189 3.00 11.16 -19.93
N GLU A 190 3.20 10.76 -18.68
CA GLU A 190 4.16 9.72 -18.30
C GLU A 190 3.87 8.38 -19.00
N LEU A 191 2.61 7.96 -19.04
CA LEU A 191 2.19 6.73 -19.70
C LEU A 191 2.47 6.80 -21.21
N ALA A 192 2.25 7.96 -21.82
CA ALA A 192 2.56 8.19 -23.22
C ALA A 192 4.07 8.07 -23.47
N ILE A 193 4.91 8.74 -22.68
CA ILE A 193 6.38 8.69 -22.76
C ILE A 193 6.88 7.25 -22.59
N ARG A 194 6.42 6.57 -21.53
CA ARG A 194 6.81 5.20 -21.17
C ARG A 194 6.52 4.19 -22.28
N ARG A 195 5.44 4.40 -23.07
CA ARG A 195 5.09 3.54 -24.21
C ARG A 195 5.70 4.01 -25.54
N GLY A 196 5.83 5.32 -25.75
CA GLY A 196 6.32 5.93 -26.99
C GLY A 196 7.84 5.86 -27.17
N VAL A 197 8.62 6.12 -26.11
CA VAL A 197 10.10 6.12 -26.19
C VAL A 197 10.67 4.77 -26.63
N PRO A 198 10.21 3.61 -26.11
CA PRO A 198 10.66 2.30 -26.60
C PRO A 198 10.34 2.08 -28.09
N LEU A 199 9.17 2.51 -28.58
CA LEU A 199 8.79 2.37 -29.99
C LEU A 199 9.63 3.26 -30.91
N PHE A 200 9.93 4.48 -30.48
CA PHE A 200 10.83 5.38 -31.21
C PHE A 200 12.23 4.77 -31.34
N ASN A 201 12.79 4.26 -30.23
CA ASN A 201 14.10 3.62 -30.19
C ASN A 201 14.13 2.29 -30.98
N ALA A 202 13.00 1.57 -31.04
CA ALA A 202 12.81 0.39 -31.90
C ALA A 202 12.63 0.71 -33.39
N GLY A 203 12.78 1.98 -33.81
CA GLY A 203 12.67 2.39 -35.21
C GLY A 203 11.23 2.53 -35.73
N GLN A 204 10.24 2.62 -34.83
CA GLN A 204 8.81 2.77 -35.15
C GLN A 204 8.29 4.17 -34.75
N PRO A 205 8.80 5.27 -35.35
CA PRO A 205 8.41 6.62 -34.95
C PRO A 205 6.93 6.92 -35.24
N SER A 206 6.32 6.29 -36.26
CA SER A 206 4.88 6.43 -36.54
C SER A 206 4.00 5.86 -35.42
N ALA A 207 4.37 4.72 -34.84
CA ALA A 207 3.67 4.15 -33.69
C ALA A 207 3.85 5.01 -32.43
N CYS A 208 5.03 5.61 -32.24
CA CYS A 208 5.28 6.59 -31.19
C CYS A 208 4.40 7.86 -31.36
N VAL A 209 4.31 8.42 -32.57
CA VAL A 209 3.42 9.55 -32.89
C VAL A 209 1.98 9.23 -32.53
N ALA A 210 1.47 8.05 -32.89
CA ALA A 210 0.08 7.67 -32.57
C ALA A 210 -0.20 7.64 -31.06
N ILE A 211 0.75 7.19 -30.23
CA ILE A 211 0.62 7.22 -28.77
C ILE A 211 0.60 8.65 -28.25
N TYR A 212 1.50 9.51 -28.73
CA TYR A 212 1.55 10.91 -28.31
C TYR A 212 0.34 11.73 -28.80
N GLU A 213 -0.20 11.46 -30.00
CA GLU A 213 -1.44 12.08 -30.48
C GLU A 213 -2.64 11.68 -29.62
N VAL A 214 -2.79 10.40 -29.28
CA VAL A 214 -3.88 9.92 -28.41
C VAL A 214 -3.76 10.52 -27.02
N ALA A 215 -2.55 10.65 -26.47
CA ALA A 215 -2.33 11.32 -25.19
C ALA A 215 -2.72 12.81 -25.24
N ALA A 216 -2.22 13.56 -26.22
CA ALA A 216 -2.54 14.98 -26.38
C ALA A 216 -4.04 15.24 -26.62
N ASP A 217 -4.70 14.41 -27.43
CA ASP A 217 -6.14 14.48 -27.68
C ASP A 217 -6.97 14.12 -26.43
N SER A 218 -6.49 13.19 -25.60
CA SER A 218 -7.10 12.87 -24.30
C SER A 218 -6.99 14.03 -23.33
N LEU A 219 -5.80 14.62 -23.17
CA LEU A 219 -5.55 15.80 -22.33
C LEU A 219 -6.50 16.95 -22.67
N LEU A 220 -6.61 17.27 -23.96
CA LEU A 220 -7.48 18.33 -24.47
C LEU A 220 -8.98 18.07 -24.24
N LYS A 221 -9.40 16.80 -24.18
CA LYS A 221 -10.81 16.41 -24.02
C LYS A 221 -11.27 16.27 -22.56
N SER A 222 -10.40 15.83 -21.65
CA SER A 222 -10.81 15.49 -20.28
C SER A 222 -10.30 16.44 -19.17
N HIS A 223 -9.36 17.34 -19.45
CA HIS A 223 -8.63 18.07 -18.39
C HIS A 223 -8.54 19.60 -18.57
N THR A 224 -9.62 20.27 -18.98
CA THR A 224 -9.66 21.75 -19.15
C THR A 224 -9.53 22.58 -17.86
N LYS A 225 -9.46 21.95 -16.68
CA LYS A 225 -9.11 22.59 -15.39
C LYS A 225 -7.69 22.27 -14.90
N ALA A 226 -6.93 21.50 -15.66
CA ALA A 226 -5.56 21.10 -15.35
C ALA A 226 -4.52 21.93 -16.08
N LEU A 227 -4.89 22.35 -17.28
CA LEU A 227 -4.02 22.91 -18.29
C LEU A 227 -4.30 24.41 -18.32
N SER A 228 -3.26 25.22 -18.37
CA SER A 228 -3.39 26.63 -18.71
C SER A 228 -3.88 26.80 -20.16
N ASP A 229 -4.35 28.00 -20.52
CA ASP A 229 -4.71 28.30 -21.91
C ASP A 229 -3.49 28.17 -22.85
N ASP A 230 -2.30 28.49 -22.33
CA ASP A 230 -1.01 28.28 -22.99
C ASP A 230 -0.71 26.78 -23.24
N ASP A 231 -0.90 25.91 -22.25
CA ASP A 231 -0.72 24.44 -22.42
C ASP A 231 -1.67 23.87 -23.48
N VAL A 232 -2.94 24.29 -23.45
CA VAL A 232 -3.95 23.92 -24.43
C VAL A 232 -3.53 24.39 -25.82
N SER A 233 -3.01 25.62 -25.94
CA SER A 233 -2.49 26.20 -27.17
C SER A 233 -1.27 25.42 -27.71
N VAL A 234 -0.32 25.07 -26.84
CA VAL A 234 0.88 24.28 -27.17
C VAL A 234 0.51 22.89 -27.72
N LEU A 235 -0.41 22.18 -27.06
CA LEU A 235 -0.88 20.86 -27.53
C LEU A 235 -1.65 20.96 -28.86
N GLN A 236 -2.51 21.97 -29.01
CA GLN A 236 -3.26 22.18 -30.25
C GLN A 236 -2.37 22.56 -31.44
N ASP A 237 -1.38 23.42 -31.25
CA ASP A 237 -0.40 23.78 -32.29
C ASP A 237 0.47 22.58 -32.70
N ALA A 238 0.94 21.78 -31.73
CA ALA A 238 1.70 20.56 -32.00
C ALA A 238 0.88 19.53 -32.81
N LEU A 239 -0.38 19.27 -32.42
CA LEU A 239 -1.29 18.41 -33.18
C LEU A 239 -1.57 18.96 -34.58
N ARG A 240 -1.73 20.28 -34.73
CA ARG A 240 -1.95 20.93 -36.03
C ARG A 240 -0.74 20.75 -36.96
N LYS A 241 0.49 20.92 -36.43
CA LYS A 241 1.74 20.71 -37.18
C LYS A 241 1.88 19.26 -37.65
N VAL A 242 1.69 18.29 -36.75
CA VAL A 242 1.74 16.86 -37.12
C VAL A 242 0.70 16.50 -38.18
N ARG A 243 -0.53 17.02 -38.08
CA ARG A 243 -1.62 16.74 -39.02
C ARG A 243 -1.53 17.48 -40.36
N SER A 244 -0.73 18.55 -40.45
CA SER A 244 -0.53 19.32 -41.70
C SER A 244 0.29 18.60 -42.78
N GLY A 245 0.83 17.41 -42.49
CA GLY A 245 1.31 16.46 -43.49
C GLY A 245 2.76 16.62 -43.98
N GLY A 246 3.46 17.71 -43.64
CA GLY A 246 4.78 18.02 -44.19
C GLY A 246 6.02 17.36 -43.52
N GLU A 247 5.90 16.87 -42.29
CA GLU A 247 7.07 16.42 -41.49
C GLU A 247 7.31 14.90 -41.49
N ASP A 248 8.57 14.48 -41.36
CA ASP A 248 8.96 13.08 -41.11
C ASP A 248 8.38 12.57 -39.77
N SER A 249 8.14 11.26 -39.67
CA SER A 249 7.58 10.65 -38.46
C SER A 249 8.46 10.87 -37.21
N ARG A 250 9.79 10.94 -37.34
CA ARG A 250 10.66 11.26 -36.20
C ARG A 250 10.50 12.69 -35.74
N GLN A 251 10.38 13.62 -36.68
CA GLN A 251 10.22 15.04 -36.39
C GLN A 251 8.86 15.31 -35.74
N LYS A 252 7.79 14.67 -36.25
CA LYS A 252 6.45 14.65 -35.63
C LYS A 252 6.49 14.12 -34.20
N ALA A 253 7.22 13.03 -33.94
CA ALA A 253 7.37 12.48 -32.59
C ALA A 253 8.09 13.46 -31.66
N TRP A 254 9.14 14.14 -32.12
CA TRP A 254 9.83 15.19 -31.36
C TRP A 254 8.95 16.42 -31.09
N THR A 255 8.17 16.87 -32.07
CA THR A 255 7.22 17.98 -31.93
C THR A 255 6.18 17.69 -30.84
N LEU A 256 5.57 16.50 -30.85
CA LEU A 256 4.63 16.09 -29.80
C LEU A 256 5.32 15.82 -28.45
N ARG A 257 6.52 15.20 -28.45
CA ARG A 257 7.30 14.96 -27.23
C ARG A 257 7.57 16.26 -26.49
N ARG A 258 8.02 17.30 -27.22
CA ARG A 258 8.31 18.63 -26.68
C ARG A 258 7.06 19.34 -26.18
N ALA A 259 5.92 19.17 -26.85
CA ALA A 259 4.65 19.72 -26.38
C ALA A 259 4.21 19.05 -25.07
N LEU A 260 4.30 17.72 -24.99
CA LEU A 260 4.01 16.96 -23.76
C LEU A 260 5.01 17.28 -22.63
N ASP A 261 6.29 17.55 -22.93
CA ASP A 261 7.28 17.99 -21.93
C ASP A 261 6.99 19.41 -21.41
N ALA A 262 6.67 20.36 -22.28
CA ALA A 262 6.34 21.72 -21.87
C ALA A 262 5.12 21.74 -20.94
N VAL A 263 4.10 20.94 -21.25
CA VAL A 263 2.95 20.74 -20.36
C VAL A 263 3.34 19.98 -19.09
N TYR A 264 4.24 19.01 -19.14
CA TYR A 264 4.69 18.32 -17.92
C TYR A 264 5.40 19.28 -16.96
N GLU A 265 6.16 20.23 -17.48
CA GLU A 265 6.92 21.24 -16.72
C GLU A 265 6.02 22.31 -16.10
N SER A 266 4.99 22.80 -16.81
CA SER A 266 4.02 23.76 -16.24
C SER A 266 3.19 23.16 -15.09
N LEU A 267 2.91 21.84 -15.13
CA LEU A 267 2.19 21.12 -14.07
C LEU A 267 2.97 20.96 -12.74
N ASP A 268 4.20 21.48 -12.63
CA ASP A 268 4.97 21.58 -11.39
C ASP A 268 4.83 22.96 -10.68
N GLU A 269 4.21 23.95 -11.31
CA GLU A 269 4.19 25.35 -10.81
C GLU A 269 2.89 25.75 -10.05
N ASP A 270 1.90 24.85 -9.93
CA ASP A 270 0.56 25.04 -9.29
C ASP A 270 0.41 24.45 -7.87
#